data_AF-A0A4U0XEB0-F1
#
_entry.id   AF-A0A4U0XEB0-F1
#
_cell.length_a   1.000
_cell.length_b   1.000
_cell.length_c   1.000
_cell.angle_alpha   90.00
_cell.angle_beta   90.00
_cell.angle_gamma   90.00
#
_symmetry.space_group_name_H-M   'P 1'
#
loop_
_entity.id
_entity.type
_entity.pdbx_description
1 polymer ?
#
loop_
_entity_poly.entity_id
_entity_poly.type
_entity_poly.pdbx_seq_one_letter_code
_entity_poly.pdbx_strand_id
1 'polypeptide(L)'
;MSSTGIRAFAASAPSNKFPKFTDGDTRIVISSSKQYHLHSSILRMHSTSFAAALVPEHAAALSKKAEKEGINTRFHLELDRESDLTTGQRALILVQQLNYKVVALDDYARPLHHSNLLPDIENGRVPDPVYGHYDTVLRALYNQPPTLNETDIGAILREAMGLIEIAENLSCVSVIAPAVGIALTNQGQTLYKAIATNPIAWVNLSARINCKAIFKEALINIVGRYNVISKGPQCNTMTPKILELVTRKHQELVKMCRSAESRMHGHYPRHVMRNEGQDCGRASYSNDILSWMALCAFRHWLGQIINYDKNFRGTDGGYELYNSISIGGNAYLTRAVMENFHSKFHMSRKCQGVLENHLNFLKEDLKQFVEPLMKCNLQVDRNSFEVKWLACTEVRPTDYPWMASALEGAAAGAEERSEEVCGEEVEEEEEDVSN
;
A
#
# COMPACT_ATOMS: atom_id res chain seq x y z
N MET A 1 36.27 -9.85 -69.55
CA MET A 1 34.82 -9.97 -69.26
C MET A 1 34.65 -10.66 -67.91
N SER A 2 33.72 -10.18 -67.08
CA SER A 2 33.42 -10.56 -65.68
C SER A 2 34.53 -10.24 -64.67
N SER A 3 34.46 -9.23 -63.77
CA SER A 3 33.38 -8.67 -62.93
C SER A 3 32.75 -9.69 -61.98
N THR A 4 33.20 -9.66 -60.71
CA THR A 4 32.50 -10.23 -59.56
C THR A 4 32.56 -9.22 -58.44
N GLY A 5 31.41 -8.59 -58.18
CA GLY A 5 31.26 -7.46 -57.29
C GLY A 5 31.36 -7.80 -55.81
N ILE A 6 32.02 -6.91 -55.08
CA ILE A 6 31.96 -6.81 -53.62
C ILE A 6 30.62 -6.15 -53.28
N ARG A 7 29.72 -6.89 -52.62
CA ARG A 7 28.49 -6.35 -52.04
C ARG A 7 28.87 -5.44 -50.87
N ALA A 8 28.68 -4.13 -51.04
CA ALA A 8 28.67 -3.19 -49.94
C ALA A 8 27.50 -3.51 -48.99
N PHE A 9 27.80 -3.70 -47.71
CA PHE A 9 26.80 -3.69 -46.65
C PHE A 9 26.20 -2.27 -46.59
N ALA A 10 24.96 -2.12 -47.06
CA ALA A 10 24.21 -0.90 -46.90
C ALA A 10 23.93 -0.68 -45.40
N ALA A 11 24.48 0.40 -44.84
CA ALA A 11 24.09 0.89 -43.53
C ALA A 11 22.59 1.22 -43.55
N SER A 12 21.81 0.54 -42.71
CA SER A 12 20.39 0.86 -42.53
C SER A 12 20.26 2.32 -42.09
N ALA A 13 19.35 3.07 -42.70
CA ALA A 13 19.00 4.41 -42.25
C ALA A 13 18.80 4.45 -40.71
N PRO A 14 19.25 5.51 -40.01
CA PRO A 14 19.10 5.58 -38.56
C PRO A 14 17.61 5.52 -38.22
N SER A 15 17.20 4.46 -37.53
CA SER A 15 15.80 4.29 -37.15
C SER A 15 15.43 5.35 -36.14
N ASN A 16 14.49 6.24 -36.46
CA ASN A 16 14.01 7.26 -35.51
C ASN A 16 13.07 6.64 -34.47
N LYS A 17 13.62 5.84 -33.57
CA LYS A 17 12.88 5.13 -32.52
C LYS A 17 13.79 4.86 -31.33
N PHE A 18 13.19 4.64 -30.16
CA PHE A 18 13.93 4.19 -28.98
C PHE A 18 14.80 2.97 -29.32
N PRO A 19 16.09 2.93 -28.92
CA PRO A 19 16.77 3.80 -27.97
C PRO A 19 17.49 5.02 -28.56
N LYS A 20 17.45 5.26 -29.88
CA LYS A 20 18.20 6.33 -30.54
C LYS A 20 17.32 7.11 -31.52
N PHE A 21 16.90 8.30 -31.12
CA PHE A 21 16.15 9.23 -31.95
C PHE A 21 17.10 10.17 -32.70
N THR A 22 16.83 10.47 -33.96
CA THR A 22 17.68 11.37 -34.77
C THR A 22 17.55 12.83 -34.37
N ASP A 23 16.40 13.19 -33.79
CA ASP A 23 16.05 14.50 -33.27
C ASP A 23 16.24 14.62 -31.75
N GLY A 24 16.81 13.60 -31.10
CA GLY A 24 17.13 13.63 -29.69
C GLY A 24 18.16 14.71 -29.35
N ASP A 25 18.01 15.35 -28.20
CA ASP A 25 18.92 16.39 -27.70
C ASP A 25 19.72 15.94 -26.46
N THR A 26 19.49 14.72 -25.98
CA THR A 26 20.09 14.18 -24.77
C THR A 26 20.75 12.85 -25.08
N ARG A 27 22.02 12.71 -24.73
CA ARG A 27 22.75 11.44 -24.78
C ARG A 27 22.85 10.87 -23.37
N ILE A 28 22.37 9.65 -23.17
CA ILE A 28 22.53 8.92 -21.90
C ILE A 28 23.39 7.70 -22.14
N VAL A 29 24.46 7.55 -21.37
CA VAL A 29 25.36 6.40 -21.43
C VAL A 29 25.28 5.66 -20.10
N ILE A 30 24.72 4.45 -20.15
CA ILE A 30 24.66 3.56 -19.00
C ILE A 30 25.85 2.61 -18.98
N SER A 31 26.26 2.14 -20.16
CA SER A 31 27.46 1.33 -20.34
C SER A 31 27.97 1.41 -21.77
N SER A 32 29.09 0.74 -22.06
CA SER A 32 29.71 0.75 -23.40
C SER A 32 28.74 0.33 -24.52
N SER A 33 27.85 -0.64 -24.25
CA SER A 33 26.86 -1.18 -25.17
C SER A 33 25.49 -0.53 -25.03
N LYS A 34 25.18 0.09 -23.88
CA LYS A 34 23.88 0.73 -23.61
C LYS A 34 23.99 2.25 -23.66
N GLN A 35 23.81 2.77 -24.87
CA GLN A 35 23.81 4.20 -25.17
C GLN A 35 22.50 4.62 -25.81
N TYR A 36 21.94 5.71 -25.29
CA TYR A 36 20.63 6.22 -25.67
C TYR A 36 20.76 7.63 -26.20
N HIS A 37 19.92 7.96 -27.18
CA HIS A 37 19.77 9.31 -27.71
C HIS A 37 18.29 9.67 -27.65
N LEU A 38 17.93 10.53 -26.69
CA LEU A 38 16.59 10.75 -26.17
C LEU A 38 16.28 12.26 -26.13
N HIS A 39 15.03 12.61 -25.84
CA HIS A 39 14.54 13.99 -25.72
C HIS A 39 14.49 14.46 -24.27
N SER A 40 15.16 15.58 -23.96
CA SER A 40 15.18 16.23 -22.65
C SER A 40 13.78 16.62 -22.21
N SER A 41 12.92 17.07 -23.12
CA SER A 41 11.53 17.44 -22.84
C SER A 41 10.73 16.29 -22.22
N ILE A 42 10.85 15.08 -22.79
CA ILE A 42 10.16 13.87 -22.30
C ILE A 42 10.74 13.44 -20.96
N LEU A 43 12.08 13.42 -20.84
CA LEU A 43 12.76 13.01 -19.61
C LEU A 43 12.39 13.91 -18.43
N ARG A 44 12.42 15.24 -18.62
CA ARG A 44 12.04 16.21 -17.58
C ARG A 44 10.58 16.14 -17.19
N MET A 45 9.69 15.84 -18.15
CA MET A 45 8.25 15.73 -17.90
C MET A 45 7.92 14.61 -16.91
N HIS A 46 8.63 13.49 -17.00
CA HIS A 46 8.31 12.27 -16.26
C HIS A 46 9.25 11.97 -15.08
N SER A 47 10.33 12.72 -14.92
CA SER A 47 11.33 12.53 -13.87
C SER A 47 11.82 13.87 -13.33
N THR A 48 11.62 14.10 -12.03
CA THR A 48 12.13 15.30 -11.36
C THR A 48 13.66 15.30 -11.26
N SER A 49 14.28 14.12 -11.17
CA SER A 49 15.75 14.00 -11.22
C SER A 49 16.30 14.46 -12.57
N PHE A 50 15.67 14.08 -13.70
CA PHE A 50 16.06 14.59 -15.00
C PHE A 50 15.71 16.07 -15.17
N ALA A 51 14.61 16.55 -14.59
CA ALA A 51 14.29 17.98 -14.55
C ALA A 51 15.40 18.82 -13.89
N ALA A 52 15.96 18.32 -12.78
CA ALA A 52 17.08 18.97 -12.10
C ALA A 52 18.41 18.86 -12.88
N ALA A 53 18.65 17.74 -13.57
CA ALA A 53 19.90 17.53 -14.30
C ALA A 53 19.95 18.24 -15.67
N LEU A 54 18.82 18.31 -16.38
CA LEU A 54 18.71 18.80 -17.76
C LEU A 54 18.28 20.28 -17.82
N VAL A 55 18.99 21.12 -17.08
CA VAL A 55 18.77 22.58 -17.02
C VAL A 55 19.60 23.32 -18.08
N PRO A 56 19.19 24.52 -18.54
CA PRO A 56 19.91 25.27 -19.58
C PRO A 56 21.39 25.52 -19.28
N GLU A 57 21.76 25.65 -18.01
CA GLU A 57 23.15 25.84 -17.55
C GLU A 57 24.07 24.65 -17.90
N HIS A 58 23.49 23.46 -18.01
CA HIS A 58 24.20 22.23 -18.37
C HIS A 58 24.14 21.92 -19.87
N ALA A 59 23.46 22.76 -20.67
CA ALA A 59 23.31 22.55 -22.10
C ALA A 59 24.56 23.03 -22.87
N ALA A 60 25.00 22.24 -23.85
CA ALA A 60 26.05 22.65 -24.76
C ALA A 60 25.59 23.80 -25.66
N ALA A 61 26.44 24.82 -25.82
CA ALA A 61 26.23 25.89 -26.79
C ALA A 61 26.74 25.45 -28.17
N LEU A 62 25.84 24.86 -28.97
CA LEU A 62 26.20 24.31 -30.27
C LEU A 62 26.59 25.40 -31.29
N SER A 63 27.62 25.12 -32.08
CA SER A 63 28.04 25.99 -33.18
C SER A 63 27.06 25.91 -34.37
N LYS A 64 26.93 27.00 -35.13
CA LYS A 64 26.11 27.03 -36.37
C LYS A 64 26.52 25.97 -37.40
N LYS A 65 27.76 25.47 -37.32
CA LYS A 65 28.26 24.38 -38.16
C LYS A 65 27.72 23.03 -37.69
N ALA A 66 27.76 22.76 -36.39
CA ALA A 66 27.21 21.54 -35.80
C ALA A 66 25.70 21.42 -36.07
N GLU A 67 24.96 22.52 -35.95
CA GLU A 67 23.52 22.55 -36.26
C GLU A 67 23.23 22.24 -37.74
N LYS A 68 24.04 22.79 -38.67
CA LYS A 68 23.91 22.48 -40.11
C LYS A 68 24.19 21.02 -40.45
N GLU A 69 25.01 20.34 -39.65
CA GLU A 69 25.32 18.92 -39.79
C GLU A 69 24.29 18.01 -39.09
N GLY A 70 23.24 18.58 -38.50
CA GLY A 70 22.16 17.84 -37.84
C GLY A 70 22.51 17.33 -36.44
N ILE A 71 23.54 17.89 -35.79
CA ILE A 71 23.89 17.56 -34.41
C ILE A 71 22.95 18.30 -33.47
N ASN A 72 22.13 17.53 -32.75
CA ASN A 72 21.12 18.09 -31.84
C ASN A 72 21.44 17.84 -30.35
N THR A 73 22.47 17.06 -30.04
CA THR A 73 22.84 16.71 -28.65
C THR A 73 23.29 17.94 -27.87
N ARG A 74 22.51 18.33 -26.87
CA ARG A 74 22.80 19.43 -25.93
C ARG A 74 23.20 18.92 -24.56
N PHE A 75 22.77 17.73 -24.19
CA PHE A 75 23.03 17.16 -22.87
C PHE A 75 23.73 15.81 -22.99
N HIS A 76 24.66 15.53 -22.07
CA HIS A 76 25.32 14.23 -21.96
C HIS A 76 25.34 13.77 -20.50
N LEU A 77 24.68 12.65 -20.24
CA LEU A 77 24.60 12.03 -18.93
C LEU A 77 25.32 10.68 -18.98
N GLU A 78 26.16 10.43 -17.99
CA GLU A 78 26.82 9.14 -17.82
C GLU A 78 26.51 8.56 -16.46
N LEU A 79 26.30 7.26 -16.40
CA LEU A 79 26.10 6.57 -15.14
C LEU A 79 27.44 6.53 -14.39
N ASP A 80 27.54 7.26 -13.26
CA ASP A 80 28.74 7.24 -12.44
C ASP A 80 28.77 5.97 -11.59
N ARG A 81 29.90 5.25 -11.62
CA ARG A 81 30.18 4.17 -10.68
C ARG A 81 31.25 4.71 -9.75
N GLU A 82 30.84 5.32 -8.66
CA GLU A 82 31.79 5.78 -7.64
C GLU A 82 32.62 4.58 -7.16
N SER A 83 33.93 4.68 -7.38
CA SER A 83 34.91 3.62 -7.19
C SER A 83 35.38 3.52 -5.73
N ASP A 84 34.47 3.29 -4.80
CA ASP A 84 34.80 2.94 -3.40
C ASP A 84 34.34 1.52 -3.07
N LEU A 85 34.98 0.56 -3.75
CA LEU A 85 34.91 -0.86 -3.41
C LEU A 85 36.17 -1.29 -2.67
N THR A 86 36.37 -0.77 -1.45
CA THR A 86 37.20 -1.49 -0.48
C THR A 86 36.42 -2.70 0.04
N THR A 87 36.79 -3.87 -0.47
CA THR A 87 36.81 -5.16 0.24
C THR A 87 35.46 -5.77 0.68
N GLY A 88 35.03 -6.82 -0.04
CA GLY A 88 34.49 -8.02 0.60
C GLY A 88 32.97 -8.17 0.77
N GLN A 89 32.12 -7.20 0.40
CA GLN A 89 30.67 -7.36 0.44
C GLN A 89 30.07 -7.29 -0.97
N ARG A 90 30.07 -8.44 -1.67
CA ARG A 90 29.47 -8.62 -3.00
C ARG A 90 27.99 -9.02 -2.97
N ALA A 91 27.28 -8.71 -1.90
CA ALA A 91 25.84 -8.90 -1.80
C ALA A 91 25.24 -7.63 -1.19
N LEU A 92 24.27 -7.02 -1.88
CA LEU A 92 23.59 -5.77 -1.52
C LEU A 92 24.44 -4.51 -1.63
N ILE A 93 24.98 -4.22 -2.82
CA ILE A 93 25.33 -2.84 -3.15
C ILE A 93 24.02 -2.15 -3.50
N LEU A 94 23.55 -1.33 -2.54
CA LEU A 94 22.47 -0.39 -2.70
C LEU A 94 22.68 0.40 -4.00
N VAL A 95 21.65 0.44 -4.85
CA VAL A 95 21.58 1.31 -6.04
C VAL A 95 21.65 2.81 -5.65
N GLN A 96 21.77 3.14 -4.36
CA GLN A 96 21.83 4.49 -3.79
C GLN A 96 23.03 5.34 -4.24
N GLN A 97 23.97 4.83 -5.05
CA GLN A 97 25.16 5.59 -5.49
C GLN A 97 25.35 5.64 -7.01
N LEU A 98 24.39 5.15 -7.80
CA LEU A 98 24.43 5.27 -9.26
C LEU A 98 23.71 6.54 -9.70
N ASN A 99 24.30 7.70 -9.43
CA ASN A 99 23.80 8.98 -9.91
C ASN A 99 24.30 9.23 -11.33
N TYR A 100 23.48 9.86 -12.16
CA TYR A 100 23.95 10.37 -13.43
C TYR A 100 24.89 11.54 -13.19
N LYS A 101 26.09 11.46 -13.75
CA LYS A 101 27.00 12.59 -13.86
C LYS A 101 26.69 13.36 -15.13
N VAL A 102 26.42 14.66 -14.98
CA VAL A 102 26.33 15.58 -16.11
C VAL A 102 27.74 15.82 -16.64
N VAL A 103 27.97 15.49 -17.92
CA VAL A 103 29.26 15.69 -18.57
C VAL A 103 29.18 16.91 -19.47
N ALA A 104 30.10 17.85 -19.24
CA ALA A 104 30.19 19.05 -20.05
C ALA A 104 30.61 18.70 -21.50
N LEU A 105 29.94 19.34 -22.45
CA LEU A 105 30.12 19.15 -23.88
C LEU A 105 30.77 20.40 -24.52
N ASP A 106 31.52 20.20 -25.59
CA ASP A 106 32.00 21.29 -26.46
C ASP A 106 30.92 21.81 -27.42
N ASP A 107 31.27 22.80 -28.24
CA ASP A 107 30.41 23.43 -29.26
C ASP A 107 30.05 22.52 -30.45
N TYR A 108 30.53 21.27 -30.43
CA TYR A 108 30.26 20.20 -31.38
C TYR A 108 29.63 18.96 -30.72
N ALA A 109 29.12 19.10 -29.50
CA ALA A 109 28.51 18.03 -28.70
C ALA A 109 29.44 16.85 -28.36
N ARG A 110 30.74 17.11 -28.22
CA ARG A 110 31.72 16.11 -27.79
C ARG A 110 32.01 16.28 -26.29
N PRO A 111 32.10 15.17 -25.52
CA PRO A 111 32.48 15.24 -24.12
C PRO A 111 33.85 15.91 -23.95
N LEU A 112 33.94 16.91 -23.08
CA LEU A 112 35.20 17.60 -22.74
C LEU A 112 36.18 16.68 -21.99
N HIS A 113 35.66 15.65 -21.32
CA HIS A 113 36.45 14.61 -20.68
C HIS A 113 36.10 13.26 -21.29
N HIS A 114 37.13 12.47 -21.64
CA HIS A 114 36.94 11.08 -22.03
C HIS A 114 36.56 10.27 -20.80
N SER A 115 35.39 9.65 -20.85
CA SER A 115 34.91 8.75 -19.83
C SER A 115 35.55 7.38 -19.96
N ASN A 116 36.09 6.86 -18.84
CA ASN A 116 36.61 5.50 -18.74
C ASN A 116 35.45 4.51 -18.64
N LEU A 117 34.64 4.42 -19.71
CA LEU A 117 33.56 3.46 -19.81
C LEU A 117 34.17 2.05 -19.86
N LEU A 118 33.99 1.28 -18.80
CA LEU A 118 34.40 -0.12 -18.78
C LEU A 118 33.66 -0.90 -19.87
N PRO A 119 34.36 -1.77 -20.64
CA PRO A 119 33.70 -2.68 -21.57
C PRO A 119 32.71 -3.57 -20.81
N ASP A 120 31.51 -3.76 -21.36
CA ASP A 120 30.47 -4.62 -20.73
C ASP A 120 30.90 -6.09 -20.56
N ILE A 121 31.94 -6.50 -21.29
CA ILE A 121 32.42 -7.88 -21.34
C ILE A 121 33.77 -7.94 -20.64
N GLU A 122 33.73 -8.06 -19.31
CA GLU A 122 34.89 -8.45 -18.52
C GLU A 122 34.88 -10.00 -18.43
N ASN A 123 35.52 -10.68 -19.38
CA ASN A 123 35.84 -12.12 -19.34
C ASN A 123 34.68 -13.07 -18.97
N GLY A 124 33.60 -13.10 -19.77
CA GLY A 124 32.53 -14.10 -19.61
C GLY A 124 31.60 -13.91 -18.42
N ARG A 125 31.66 -12.76 -17.72
CA ARG A 125 30.65 -12.38 -16.71
C ARG A 125 29.34 -11.95 -17.38
N VAL A 126 28.22 -12.38 -16.78
CA VAL A 126 26.87 -11.93 -17.14
C VAL A 126 26.77 -10.42 -16.90
N PRO A 127 26.24 -9.62 -17.86
CA PRO A 127 26.02 -8.19 -17.66
C PRO A 127 25.19 -7.92 -16.40
N ASP A 128 25.51 -6.85 -15.69
CA ASP A 128 24.83 -6.46 -14.46
C ASP A 128 23.32 -6.26 -14.72
N PRO A 129 22.40 -6.96 -14.01
CA PRO A 129 20.96 -6.84 -14.22
C PRO A 129 20.45 -5.40 -14.06
N VAL A 130 21.17 -4.56 -13.32
CA VAL A 130 20.88 -3.13 -13.15
C VAL A 130 20.77 -2.40 -14.50
N TYR A 131 21.61 -2.75 -15.49
CA TYR A 131 21.54 -2.15 -16.83
C TYR A 131 20.27 -2.58 -17.59
N GLY A 132 19.74 -3.76 -17.28
CA GLY A 132 18.44 -4.20 -17.77
C GLY A 132 17.32 -3.34 -17.21
N HIS A 133 17.33 -3.11 -15.89
CA HIS A 133 16.32 -2.28 -15.22
C HIS A 133 16.34 -0.83 -15.72
N TYR A 134 17.52 -0.23 -15.90
CA TYR A 134 17.65 1.10 -16.50
C TYR A 134 17.04 1.17 -17.91
N ASP A 135 17.33 0.20 -18.78
CA ASP A 135 16.73 0.14 -20.13
C ASP A 135 15.21 0.12 -20.05
N THR A 136 14.67 -0.72 -19.17
CA THR A 136 13.23 -0.88 -18.97
C THR A 136 12.57 0.39 -18.43
N VAL A 137 13.18 1.07 -17.45
CA VAL A 137 12.64 2.34 -16.92
C VAL A 137 12.68 3.44 -17.98
N LEU A 138 13.79 3.55 -18.73
CA LEU A 138 13.90 4.53 -19.82
C LEU A 138 12.88 4.26 -20.93
N ARG A 139 12.63 2.99 -21.27
CA ARG A 139 11.54 2.60 -22.19
C ARG A 139 10.18 3.04 -21.67
N ALA A 140 9.93 2.86 -20.37
CA ALA A 140 8.66 3.22 -19.76
C ALA A 140 8.39 4.73 -19.87
N LEU A 141 9.41 5.59 -19.77
CA LEU A 141 9.30 7.04 -20.02
C LEU A 141 8.82 7.38 -21.44
N TYR A 142 9.02 6.46 -22.39
CA TYR A 142 8.61 6.56 -23.80
C TYR A 142 7.36 5.73 -24.09
N ASN A 143 6.49 5.54 -23.09
CA ASN A 143 5.24 4.79 -23.20
C ASN A 143 5.41 3.33 -23.66
N GLN A 144 6.57 2.72 -23.38
CA GLN A 144 6.80 1.27 -23.54
C GLN A 144 6.82 0.63 -22.14
N PRO A 145 5.66 0.19 -21.61
CA PRO A 145 5.55 -0.29 -20.23
C PRO A 145 6.42 -1.54 -20.01
N PRO A 146 6.91 -1.74 -18.77
CA PRO A 146 7.70 -2.92 -18.45
C PRO A 146 6.86 -4.19 -18.57
N THR A 147 7.44 -5.23 -19.17
CA THR A 147 6.86 -6.58 -19.21
C THR A 147 7.55 -7.43 -18.15
N LEU A 148 6.88 -7.64 -17.01
CA LEU A 148 7.44 -8.45 -15.93
C LEU A 148 7.23 -9.94 -16.17
N ASN A 149 8.12 -10.76 -15.65
CA ASN A 149 7.96 -12.20 -15.67
C ASN A 149 6.87 -12.67 -14.67
N GLU A 150 5.68 -13.01 -15.18
CA GLU A 150 4.54 -13.44 -14.37
C GLU A 150 4.54 -14.93 -13.96
N THR A 151 5.67 -15.64 -14.08
CA THR A 151 5.77 -17.09 -13.74
C THR A 151 5.35 -17.38 -12.30
N ASP A 152 5.86 -16.59 -11.35
CA ASP A 152 5.50 -16.70 -9.94
C ASP A 152 5.68 -15.34 -9.25
N ILE A 153 5.02 -15.16 -8.10
CA ILE A 153 5.05 -13.92 -7.34
C ILE A 153 6.47 -13.51 -6.89
N GLY A 154 7.35 -14.48 -6.62
CA GLY A 154 8.73 -14.24 -6.24
C GLY A 154 9.58 -13.74 -7.42
N ALA A 155 9.35 -14.25 -8.62
CA ALA A 155 9.97 -13.75 -9.85
C ALA A 155 9.55 -12.30 -10.13
N ILE A 156 8.26 -12.01 -10.05
CA ILE A 156 7.73 -10.64 -10.20
C ILE A 156 8.36 -9.72 -9.16
N LEU A 157 8.42 -10.12 -7.88
CA LEU A 157 8.99 -9.30 -6.82
C LEU A 157 10.48 -9.01 -7.04
N ARG A 158 11.29 -9.99 -7.45
CA ARG A 158 12.73 -9.77 -7.69
C ARG A 158 12.97 -8.74 -8.79
N GLU A 159 12.22 -8.83 -9.88
CA GLU A 159 12.31 -7.88 -11.00
C GLU A 159 11.73 -6.50 -10.62
N ALA A 160 10.55 -6.48 -10.00
CA ALA A 160 9.88 -5.25 -9.57
C ALA A 160 10.73 -4.45 -8.58
N MET A 161 11.39 -5.09 -7.63
CA MET A 161 12.24 -4.39 -6.66
C MET A 161 13.39 -3.64 -7.35
N GLY A 162 14.06 -4.29 -8.31
CA GLY A 162 15.12 -3.65 -9.09
C GLY A 162 14.60 -2.48 -9.95
N LEU A 163 13.41 -2.62 -10.55
CA LEU A 163 12.79 -1.53 -11.30
C LEU A 163 12.39 -0.35 -10.39
N ILE A 164 11.83 -0.63 -9.20
CA ILE A 164 11.41 0.39 -8.24
C ILE A 164 12.62 1.17 -7.73
N GLU A 165 13.72 0.51 -7.38
CA GLU A 165 14.94 1.19 -6.92
C GLU A 165 15.47 2.18 -7.97
N ILE A 166 15.51 1.77 -9.24
CA ILE A 166 15.93 2.65 -10.34
C ILE A 166 14.93 3.79 -10.54
N ALA A 167 13.63 3.50 -10.52
CA ALA A 167 12.62 4.51 -10.69
C ALA A 167 12.53 5.50 -9.51
N GLU A 168 12.88 5.08 -8.29
CA GLU A 168 13.00 5.96 -7.12
C GLU A 168 14.20 6.90 -7.27
N ASN A 169 15.35 6.37 -7.67
CA ASN A 169 16.55 7.18 -7.93
C ASN A 169 16.27 8.24 -9.01
N LEU A 170 15.56 7.85 -10.07
CA LEU A 170 15.13 8.77 -11.13
C LEU A 170 13.87 9.56 -10.77
N SER A 171 13.28 9.34 -9.59
CA SER A 171 12.05 9.99 -9.15
C SER A 171 10.91 9.93 -10.19
N CYS A 172 10.72 8.75 -10.79
CA CYS A 172 9.74 8.47 -11.85
C CYS A 172 8.96 7.15 -11.60
N VAL A 173 8.76 6.77 -10.33
CA VAL A 173 8.06 5.52 -9.94
C VAL A 173 6.66 5.42 -10.55
N SER A 174 5.98 6.56 -10.75
CA SER A 174 4.64 6.64 -11.37
C SER A 174 4.56 5.98 -12.75
N VAL A 175 5.68 5.87 -13.47
CA VAL A 175 5.74 5.34 -14.84
C VAL A 175 5.75 3.81 -14.86
N ILE A 176 6.38 3.18 -13.87
CA ILE A 176 6.43 1.70 -13.76
C ILE A 176 5.36 1.13 -12.83
N ALA A 177 4.89 1.92 -11.87
CA ALA A 177 3.99 1.51 -10.81
C ALA A 177 2.72 0.79 -11.31
N PRO A 178 2.03 1.28 -12.38
CA PRO A 178 0.84 0.60 -12.90
C PRO A 178 1.13 -0.83 -13.39
N ALA A 179 2.22 -1.02 -14.13
CA ALA A 179 2.58 -2.32 -14.68
C ALA A 179 3.00 -3.31 -13.58
N VAL A 180 3.79 -2.86 -12.60
CA VAL A 180 4.14 -3.67 -11.43
C VAL A 180 2.88 -4.03 -10.63
N GLY A 181 1.99 -3.06 -10.40
CA GLY A 181 0.72 -3.28 -9.71
C GLY A 181 -0.14 -4.32 -10.40
N ILE A 182 -0.32 -4.22 -11.72
CA ILE A 182 -1.09 -5.16 -12.53
C ILE A 182 -0.49 -6.57 -12.43
N ALA A 183 0.81 -6.73 -12.69
CA ALA A 183 1.48 -8.02 -12.66
C ALA A 183 1.33 -8.73 -11.31
N LEU A 184 1.45 -7.98 -10.20
CA LEU A 184 1.23 -8.50 -8.86
C LEU A 184 -0.24 -8.89 -8.63
N THR A 185 -1.19 -8.02 -9.01
CA THR A 185 -2.63 -8.30 -8.81
C THR A 185 -3.15 -9.45 -9.67
N ASN A 186 -2.54 -9.70 -10.84
CA ASN A 186 -2.86 -10.84 -11.70
C ASN A 186 -2.58 -12.20 -11.03
N GLN A 187 -1.73 -12.24 -10.00
CA GLN A 187 -1.48 -13.45 -9.21
C GLN A 187 -2.67 -13.85 -8.32
N GLY A 188 -3.71 -13.01 -8.21
CA GLY A 188 -4.97 -13.33 -7.54
C GLY A 188 -4.80 -13.83 -6.11
N GLN A 189 -5.30 -15.04 -5.82
CA GLN A 189 -5.27 -15.61 -4.47
C GLN A 189 -3.84 -15.88 -3.95
N THR A 190 -2.87 -16.13 -4.83
CA THR A 190 -1.46 -16.28 -4.42
C THR A 190 -0.94 -14.98 -3.79
N LEU A 191 -1.29 -13.84 -4.37
CA LEU A 191 -0.97 -12.52 -3.81
C LEU A 191 -1.67 -12.32 -2.46
N TYR A 192 -2.99 -12.53 -2.37
CA TYR A 192 -3.71 -12.26 -1.12
C TYR A 192 -3.23 -13.13 0.05
N LYS A 193 -2.86 -14.39 -0.20
CA LYS A 193 -2.22 -15.26 0.80
C LYS A 193 -0.82 -14.78 1.19
N ALA A 194 -0.04 -14.30 0.23
CA ALA A 194 1.26 -13.69 0.51
C ALA A 194 1.12 -12.42 1.36
N ILE A 195 0.11 -11.58 1.07
CA ILE A 195 -0.21 -10.38 1.87
C ILE A 195 -0.61 -10.78 3.28
N ALA A 196 -1.50 -11.75 3.45
CA ALA A 196 -1.89 -12.22 4.78
C ALA A 196 -0.70 -12.80 5.56
N THR A 197 0.28 -13.40 4.89
CA THR A 197 1.47 -13.97 5.53
C THR A 197 2.46 -12.90 6.00
N ASN A 198 2.75 -11.88 5.18
CA ASN A 198 3.72 -10.82 5.51
C ASN A 198 3.18 -9.42 5.18
N PRO A 199 2.17 -8.93 5.89
CA PRO A 199 1.46 -7.73 5.46
C PRO A 199 2.30 -6.45 5.57
N ILE A 200 3.31 -6.41 6.44
CA ILE A 200 4.19 -5.23 6.61
C ILE A 200 5.05 -5.00 5.37
N ALA A 201 5.64 -6.05 4.79
CA ALA A 201 6.40 -5.91 3.56
C ALA A 201 5.50 -5.41 2.41
N TRP A 202 4.27 -5.93 2.32
CA TRP A 202 3.32 -5.55 1.28
C TRP A 202 2.76 -4.13 1.45
N VAL A 203 2.54 -3.66 2.69
CA VAL A 203 2.08 -2.26 2.91
C VAL A 203 3.18 -1.27 2.51
N ASN A 204 4.44 -1.57 2.80
CA ASN A 204 5.58 -0.74 2.41
C ASN A 204 5.78 -0.74 0.88
N LEU A 205 5.76 -1.92 0.26
CA LEU A 205 5.88 -2.04 -1.20
C LEU A 205 4.75 -1.28 -1.90
N SER A 206 3.50 -1.51 -1.50
CA SER A 206 2.35 -0.86 -2.11
C SER A 206 2.31 0.64 -1.89
N ALA A 207 2.89 1.15 -0.80
CA ALA A 207 3.08 2.58 -0.59
C ALA A 207 4.12 3.19 -1.53
N ARG A 208 5.19 2.47 -1.87
CA ARG A 208 6.20 2.92 -2.84
C ARG A 208 5.62 3.04 -4.25
N ILE A 209 4.80 2.06 -4.67
CA ILE A 209 4.19 2.02 -6.01
C ILE A 209 2.75 2.57 -6.07
N ASN A 210 2.26 3.20 -5.00
CA ASN A 210 0.90 3.75 -4.92
C ASN A 210 -0.23 2.75 -5.29
N CYS A 211 -0.05 1.46 -5.01
CA CYS A 211 -1.00 0.41 -5.38
C CYS A 211 -2.11 0.25 -4.31
N LYS A 212 -3.28 0.83 -4.58
CA LYS A 212 -4.43 0.84 -3.65
C LYS A 212 -4.91 -0.55 -3.23
N ALA A 213 -5.01 -1.49 -4.16
CA ALA A 213 -5.54 -2.82 -3.91
C ALA A 213 -4.69 -3.59 -2.89
N ILE A 214 -3.37 -3.61 -3.10
CA ILE A 214 -2.41 -4.27 -2.21
C ILE A 214 -2.35 -3.55 -0.86
N PHE A 215 -2.31 -2.21 -0.87
CA PHE A 215 -2.23 -1.41 0.35
C PHE A 215 -3.43 -1.63 1.27
N LYS A 216 -4.64 -1.61 0.71
CA LYS A 216 -5.89 -1.86 1.46
C LYS A 216 -5.85 -3.23 2.13
N GLU A 217 -5.51 -4.29 1.38
CA GLU A 217 -5.48 -5.66 1.90
C GLU A 217 -4.44 -5.79 3.03
N ALA A 218 -3.24 -5.24 2.82
CA ALA A 218 -2.17 -5.26 3.80
C ALA A 218 -2.54 -4.48 5.07
N LEU A 219 -3.14 -3.30 4.94
CA LEU A 219 -3.56 -2.46 6.05
C LEU A 219 -4.61 -3.17 6.93
N ILE A 220 -5.65 -3.76 6.34
CA ILE A 220 -6.68 -4.50 7.08
C ILE A 220 -6.05 -5.67 7.85
N ASN A 221 -5.13 -6.38 7.21
CA ASN A 221 -4.37 -7.47 7.83
C ASN A 221 -3.52 -7.03 9.03
N ILE A 222 -2.88 -5.86 8.95
CA ILE A 222 -2.07 -5.31 10.04
C ILE A 222 -2.96 -4.87 11.20
N VAL A 223 -4.03 -4.11 10.90
CA VAL A 223 -4.93 -3.56 11.92
C VAL A 223 -5.62 -4.67 12.71
N GLY A 224 -6.08 -5.74 12.04
CA GLY A 224 -6.69 -6.90 12.68
C GLY A 224 -5.74 -7.67 13.61
N ARG A 225 -4.43 -7.63 13.33
CA ARG A 225 -3.38 -8.34 14.08
C ARG A 225 -2.46 -7.39 14.88
N TYR A 226 -2.93 -6.17 15.14
CA TYR A 226 -2.12 -5.11 15.74
C TYR A 226 -1.46 -5.55 17.06
N ASN A 227 -2.18 -6.27 17.92
CA ASN A 227 -1.68 -6.69 19.24
C ASN A 227 -0.48 -7.64 19.17
N VAL A 228 -0.31 -8.36 18.05
CA VAL A 228 0.85 -9.21 17.77
C VAL A 228 1.91 -8.43 17.02
N ILE A 229 1.51 -7.72 15.95
CA ILE A 229 2.44 -7.01 15.07
C ILE A 229 3.17 -5.87 15.78
N SER A 230 2.47 -5.10 16.61
CA SER A 230 3.05 -3.95 17.35
C SER A 230 4.19 -4.34 18.29
N LYS A 231 4.23 -5.60 18.73
CA LYS A 231 5.27 -6.15 19.61
C LYS A 231 6.44 -6.78 18.84
N GLY A 232 6.29 -6.98 17.53
CA GLY A 232 7.29 -7.63 16.68
C GLY A 232 8.35 -6.65 16.19
N PRO A 233 9.59 -7.12 15.90
CA PRO A 233 10.67 -6.27 15.41
C PRO A 233 10.37 -5.66 14.04
N GLN A 234 9.53 -6.33 13.23
CA GLN A 234 9.13 -5.86 11.91
C GLN A 234 8.28 -4.58 11.96
N CYS A 235 7.65 -4.26 13.10
CA CYS A 235 6.88 -3.02 13.25
C CYS A 235 7.73 -1.77 12.94
N ASN A 236 9.02 -1.81 13.31
CA ASN A 236 9.98 -0.73 13.08
C ASN A 236 10.34 -0.52 11.60
N THR A 237 9.94 -1.43 10.70
CA THR A 237 10.19 -1.30 9.27
C THR A 237 9.11 -0.47 8.54
N MET A 238 7.98 -0.18 9.20
CA MET A 238 6.97 0.70 8.65
C MET A 238 7.42 2.16 8.72
N THR A 239 7.07 2.94 7.70
CA THR A 239 7.30 4.40 7.76
C THR A 239 6.46 5.04 8.87
N PRO A 240 6.90 6.17 9.47
CA PRO A 240 6.15 6.84 10.53
C PRO A 240 4.70 7.15 10.15
N LYS A 241 4.46 7.60 8.90
CA LYS A 241 3.12 7.89 8.37
C LYS A 241 2.22 6.64 8.34
N ILE A 242 2.76 5.48 7.94
CA ILE A 242 2.01 4.22 7.92
C ILE A 242 1.72 3.75 9.35
N LEU A 243 2.69 3.87 10.27
CA LEU A 243 2.51 3.48 11.67
C LEU A 243 1.42 4.30 12.36
N GLU A 244 1.40 5.61 12.11
CA GLU A 244 0.37 6.51 12.61
C GLU A 244 -1.03 6.11 12.08
N LEU A 245 -1.14 5.87 10.78
CA LEU A 245 -2.37 5.40 10.14
C LEU A 245 -2.85 4.08 10.76
N VAL A 246 -1.96 3.08 10.88
CA VAL A 246 -2.27 1.78 11.48
C VAL A 246 -2.77 1.95 12.91
N THR A 247 -2.10 2.79 13.71
CA THR A 247 -2.48 3.03 15.11
C THR A 247 -3.85 3.70 15.20
N ARG A 248 -4.12 4.71 14.37
CA ARG A 248 -5.44 5.35 14.28
C ARG A 248 -6.53 4.34 13.91
N LYS A 249 -6.31 3.53 12.88
CA LYS A 249 -7.27 2.49 12.46
C LYS A 249 -7.49 1.41 13.50
N HIS A 250 -6.44 1.02 14.22
CA HIS A 250 -6.58 0.10 15.34
C HIS A 250 -7.42 0.70 16.47
N GLN A 251 -7.25 1.99 16.79
CA GLN A 251 -8.11 2.67 17.78
C GLN A 251 -9.57 2.74 17.33
N GLU A 252 -9.85 2.96 16.05
CA GLU A 252 -11.21 2.88 15.47
C GLU A 252 -11.82 1.48 15.69
N LEU A 253 -11.06 0.41 15.39
CA LEU A 253 -11.47 -0.97 15.61
C LEU A 253 -11.73 -1.27 17.10
N VAL A 254 -10.85 -0.81 18.00
CA VAL A 254 -11.01 -0.97 19.46
C VAL A 254 -12.26 -0.25 19.96
N LYS A 255 -12.60 0.93 19.42
CA LYS A 255 -13.84 1.64 19.76
C LYS A 255 -15.08 0.80 19.38
N MET A 256 -15.08 0.18 18.19
CA MET A 256 -16.16 -0.71 17.78
C MET A 256 -16.29 -1.92 18.71
N CYS A 257 -15.16 -2.54 19.05
CA CYS A 257 -15.10 -3.67 20.00
C CYS A 257 -15.67 -3.29 21.37
N ARG A 258 -15.22 -2.17 21.95
CA ARG A 258 -15.74 -1.67 23.25
C ARG A 258 -17.23 -1.36 23.20
N SER A 259 -17.71 -0.80 22.10
CA SER A 259 -19.15 -0.55 21.90
C SER A 259 -19.94 -1.86 21.89
N ALA A 260 -19.48 -2.87 21.16
CA ALA A 260 -20.10 -4.19 21.14
C ALA A 260 -20.11 -4.83 22.55
N GLU A 261 -18.96 -4.88 23.22
CA GLU A 261 -18.84 -5.41 24.59
C GLU A 261 -19.77 -4.70 25.58
N SER A 262 -19.81 -3.36 25.54
CA SER A 262 -20.67 -2.56 26.41
C SER A 262 -22.15 -2.82 26.14
N ARG A 263 -22.55 -2.93 24.86
CA ARG A 263 -23.95 -3.22 24.48
C ARG A 263 -24.35 -4.63 24.90
N MET A 264 -23.49 -5.62 24.73
CA MET A 264 -23.73 -6.99 25.18
C MET A 264 -23.86 -7.07 26.70
N HIS A 265 -22.95 -6.42 27.44
CA HIS A 265 -22.98 -6.43 28.91
C HIS A 265 -24.26 -5.77 29.46
N GLY A 266 -24.64 -4.63 28.87
CA GLY A 266 -25.84 -3.87 29.23
C GLY A 266 -27.15 -4.36 28.62
N HIS A 267 -27.12 -5.44 27.82
CA HIS A 267 -28.32 -5.96 27.17
C HIS A 267 -29.26 -6.63 28.20
N TYR A 268 -30.56 -6.41 28.01
CA TYR A 268 -31.64 -7.06 28.75
C TYR A 268 -32.68 -7.59 27.75
N PRO A 269 -33.11 -8.85 27.87
CA PRO A 269 -34.22 -9.37 27.08
C PRO A 269 -35.51 -8.55 27.29
N ARG A 270 -36.28 -8.31 26.23
CA ARG A 270 -37.46 -7.43 26.30
C ARG A 270 -38.50 -7.88 27.32
N HIS A 271 -38.68 -9.19 27.51
CA HIS A 271 -39.71 -9.71 28.43
C HIS A 271 -39.36 -9.50 29.91
N VAL A 272 -38.09 -9.28 30.25
CA VAL A 272 -37.69 -8.95 31.63
C VAL A 272 -37.72 -7.45 31.92
N MET A 273 -37.87 -6.61 30.89
CA MET A 273 -37.99 -5.17 31.03
C MET A 273 -39.44 -4.80 31.35
N ARG A 274 -39.64 -3.85 32.28
CA ARG A 274 -40.96 -3.35 32.66
C ARG A 274 -41.06 -1.86 32.40
N ASN A 275 -42.19 -1.44 31.84
CA ASN A 275 -42.54 -0.03 31.64
C ASN A 275 -43.53 0.45 32.71
N GLU A 276 -43.68 1.77 32.83
CA GLU A 276 -44.71 2.37 33.69
C GLU A 276 -46.10 1.83 33.34
N GLY A 277 -46.88 1.46 34.37
CA GLY A 277 -48.21 0.87 34.21
C GLY A 277 -48.25 -0.66 34.04
N GLN A 278 -47.11 -1.35 34.01
CA GLN A 278 -47.06 -2.82 34.04
C GLN A 278 -46.98 -3.38 35.47
N ASP A 279 -47.38 -4.65 35.64
CA ASP A 279 -47.25 -5.34 36.93
C ASP A 279 -45.77 -5.50 37.32
N CYS A 280 -45.36 -4.68 38.31
CA CYS A 280 -44.04 -4.66 38.93
C CYS A 280 -44.01 -5.36 40.29
N GLY A 281 -45.04 -6.14 40.62
CA GLY A 281 -45.11 -6.92 41.85
C GLY A 281 -44.04 -8.01 41.91
N ARG A 282 -43.70 -8.44 43.13
CA ARG A 282 -42.70 -9.51 43.36
C ARG A 282 -43.00 -10.79 42.58
N ALA A 283 -44.28 -11.17 42.48
CA ALA A 283 -44.69 -12.38 41.75
C ALA A 283 -44.37 -12.30 40.25
N SER A 284 -44.57 -11.13 39.65
CA SER A 284 -44.22 -10.85 38.25
C SER A 284 -42.73 -11.10 38.00
N TYR A 285 -41.84 -10.51 38.80
CA TYR A 285 -40.38 -10.75 38.70
C TYR A 285 -39.97 -12.20 39.00
N SER A 286 -40.70 -12.88 39.89
CA SER A 286 -40.41 -14.29 40.23
C SER A 286 -40.65 -15.22 39.05
N ASN A 287 -41.58 -14.89 38.15
CA ASN A 287 -41.84 -15.67 36.93
C ASN A 287 -40.65 -15.61 35.95
N ASP A 288 -39.88 -14.52 35.98
CA ASP A 288 -38.74 -14.29 35.10
C ASP A 288 -37.41 -14.83 35.67
N ILE A 289 -37.43 -15.52 36.82
CA ILE A 289 -36.21 -15.91 37.55
C ILE A 289 -35.21 -16.70 36.71
N LEU A 290 -35.69 -17.61 35.85
CA LEU A 290 -34.82 -18.40 34.97
C LEU A 290 -34.19 -17.54 33.87
N SER A 291 -34.86 -16.50 33.41
CA SER A 291 -34.28 -15.53 32.47
C SER A 291 -33.19 -14.69 33.14
N TRP A 292 -33.42 -14.26 34.38
CA TRP A 292 -32.41 -13.59 35.19
C TRP A 292 -31.19 -14.48 35.47
N MET A 293 -31.41 -15.77 35.74
CA MET A 293 -30.33 -16.74 35.90
C MET A 293 -29.52 -16.93 34.61
N ALA A 294 -30.18 -17.00 33.44
CA ALA A 294 -29.50 -17.08 32.15
C ALA A 294 -28.63 -15.83 31.89
N LEU A 295 -29.18 -14.65 32.17
CA LEU A 295 -28.47 -13.38 32.07
C LEU A 295 -27.25 -13.32 33.00
N CYS A 296 -27.40 -13.79 34.25
CA CYS A 296 -26.29 -13.89 35.20
C CYS A 296 -25.20 -14.85 34.72
N ALA A 297 -25.56 -16.04 34.22
CA ALA A 297 -24.61 -17.00 33.68
C ALA A 297 -23.82 -16.41 32.50
N PHE A 298 -24.51 -15.71 31.59
CA PHE A 298 -23.87 -15.01 30.49
C PHE A 298 -22.91 -13.91 30.96
N ARG A 299 -23.36 -13.01 31.85
CA ARG A 299 -22.53 -11.90 32.34
C ARG A 299 -21.33 -12.39 33.15
N HIS A 300 -21.47 -13.47 33.91
CA HIS A 300 -20.36 -14.12 34.58
C HIS A 300 -19.33 -14.60 33.55
N TRP A 301 -19.76 -15.35 32.54
CA TRP A 301 -18.87 -15.85 31.49
C TRP A 301 -18.19 -14.71 30.73
N LEU A 302 -18.93 -13.70 30.29
CA LEU A 302 -18.37 -12.54 29.60
C LEU A 302 -17.37 -11.80 30.49
N GLY A 303 -17.70 -11.63 31.77
CA GLY A 303 -16.80 -11.05 32.77
C GLY A 303 -15.52 -11.85 32.93
N GLN A 304 -15.57 -13.19 32.95
CA GLN A 304 -14.38 -14.04 32.99
C GLN A 304 -13.52 -13.88 31.73
N ILE A 305 -14.14 -13.88 30.54
CA ILE A 305 -13.43 -13.66 29.27
C ILE A 305 -12.69 -12.32 29.28
N ILE A 306 -13.33 -11.25 29.75
CA ILE A 306 -12.71 -9.92 29.86
C ILE A 306 -11.57 -9.93 30.89
N ASN A 307 -11.75 -10.57 32.04
CA ASN A 307 -10.71 -10.67 33.07
C ASN A 307 -9.49 -11.49 32.63
N TYR A 308 -9.67 -12.45 31.72
CA TYR A 308 -8.57 -13.22 31.12
C TYR A 308 -7.95 -12.53 29.90
N ASP A 309 -8.29 -11.26 29.63
CA ASP A 309 -7.84 -10.52 28.45
C ASP A 309 -8.10 -11.26 27.13
N LYS A 310 -9.16 -12.08 27.07
CA LYS A 310 -9.59 -12.79 25.85
C LYS A 310 -10.57 -11.97 25.00
N ASN A 311 -10.66 -10.68 25.28
CA ASN A 311 -11.49 -9.71 24.59
C ASN A 311 -10.62 -8.92 23.57
N PHE A 312 -10.96 -7.69 23.17
CA PHE A 312 -10.11 -6.92 22.24
C PHE A 312 -8.64 -6.73 22.68
N ARG A 313 -8.32 -6.96 23.96
CA ARG A 313 -6.95 -6.92 24.50
C ARG A 313 -6.13 -8.18 24.21
N GLY A 314 -6.79 -9.26 23.79
CA GLY A 314 -6.18 -10.55 23.49
C GLY A 314 -5.26 -10.50 22.28
N THR A 315 -4.45 -11.53 22.10
CA THR A 315 -3.50 -11.59 20.97
C THR A 315 -4.19 -11.60 19.61
N ASP A 316 -5.40 -12.17 19.53
CA ASP A 316 -6.24 -12.22 18.33
C ASP A 316 -7.15 -10.98 18.17
N GLY A 317 -7.00 -9.97 19.02
CA GLY A 317 -7.87 -8.79 19.05
C GLY A 317 -9.31 -9.11 19.42
N GLY A 318 -9.56 -10.25 20.09
CA GLY A 318 -10.89 -10.70 20.51
C GLY A 318 -11.67 -11.44 19.42
N TYR A 319 -11.04 -11.79 18.29
CA TYR A 319 -11.69 -12.50 17.20
C TYR A 319 -12.43 -13.76 17.68
N GLU A 320 -11.80 -14.61 18.49
CA GLU A 320 -12.41 -15.86 18.97
C GLU A 320 -13.66 -15.59 19.82
N LEU A 321 -13.61 -14.57 20.68
CA LEU A 321 -14.78 -14.13 21.46
C LEU A 321 -15.93 -13.72 20.54
N TYR A 322 -15.70 -12.77 19.65
CA TYR A 322 -16.77 -12.25 18.79
C TYR A 322 -17.29 -13.28 17.80
N ASN A 323 -16.42 -14.14 17.28
CA ASN A 323 -16.78 -15.25 16.42
C ASN A 323 -17.66 -16.27 17.17
N SER A 324 -17.29 -16.63 18.40
CA SER A 324 -18.11 -17.53 19.23
C SER A 324 -19.52 -16.96 19.49
N ILE A 325 -19.62 -15.65 19.74
CA ILE A 325 -20.90 -14.96 19.92
C ILE A 325 -21.71 -14.95 18.63
N SER A 326 -21.06 -14.69 17.48
CA SER A 326 -21.70 -14.68 16.17
C SER A 326 -22.26 -16.06 15.78
N ILE A 327 -21.56 -17.15 16.13
CA ILE A 327 -22.03 -18.52 15.89
C ILE A 327 -23.20 -18.85 16.83
N GLY A 328 -23.10 -18.49 18.10
CA GLY A 328 -24.12 -18.81 19.09
C GLY A 328 -24.15 -20.29 19.49
N GLY A 329 -25.28 -20.74 20.05
CA GLY A 329 -25.49 -22.14 20.41
C GLY A 329 -24.40 -22.71 21.33
N ASN A 330 -23.75 -23.79 20.89
CA ASN A 330 -22.68 -24.48 21.64
C ASN A 330 -21.27 -23.89 21.45
N ALA A 331 -21.10 -22.75 20.76
CA ALA A 331 -19.78 -22.12 20.61
C ALA A 331 -19.24 -21.52 21.92
N TYR A 332 -20.14 -21.14 22.84
CA TYR A 332 -19.81 -20.68 24.18
C TYR A 332 -20.93 -21.04 25.14
N LEU A 333 -20.64 -21.08 26.45
CA LEU A 333 -21.59 -21.54 27.48
C LEU A 333 -22.25 -22.86 27.04
N THR A 334 -21.40 -23.85 26.78
CA THR A 334 -21.81 -25.15 26.22
C THR A 334 -22.64 -25.92 27.23
N ARG A 335 -23.31 -26.99 26.78
CA ARG A 335 -24.04 -27.90 27.66
C ARG A 335 -23.16 -28.42 28.81
N ALA A 336 -21.90 -28.78 28.57
CA ALA A 336 -20.98 -29.22 29.62
C ALA A 336 -20.71 -28.13 30.67
N VAL A 337 -20.60 -26.86 30.25
CA VAL A 337 -20.48 -25.72 31.17
C VAL A 337 -21.75 -25.55 31.99
N MET A 338 -22.92 -25.70 31.37
CA MET A 338 -24.21 -25.64 32.07
C MET A 338 -24.41 -26.80 33.03
N GLU A 339 -23.94 -28.00 32.71
CA GLU A 339 -23.95 -29.15 33.63
C GLU A 339 -23.11 -28.88 34.89
N ASN A 340 -21.97 -28.18 34.77
CA ASN A 340 -21.21 -27.71 35.93
C ASN A 340 -21.97 -26.64 36.74
N PHE A 341 -22.70 -25.76 36.07
CA PHE A 341 -23.58 -24.79 36.75
C PHE A 341 -24.68 -25.52 37.54
N HIS A 342 -25.34 -26.50 36.92
CA HIS A 342 -26.41 -27.28 37.53
C HIS A 342 -25.96 -28.15 38.70
N SER A 343 -24.69 -28.58 38.75
CA SER A 343 -24.15 -29.29 39.91
C SER A 343 -23.98 -28.39 41.14
N LYS A 344 -23.81 -27.07 40.95
CA LYS A 344 -23.75 -26.08 42.03
C LYS A 344 -25.13 -25.57 42.40
N PHE A 345 -26.01 -25.40 41.42
CA PHE A 345 -27.36 -24.88 41.58
C PHE A 345 -28.39 -25.94 41.17
N HIS A 346 -28.75 -26.79 42.14
CA HIS A 346 -29.65 -27.91 41.90
C HIS A 346 -31.05 -27.45 41.49
N MET A 347 -31.59 -28.01 40.42
CA MET A 347 -32.94 -27.74 39.92
C MET A 347 -33.48 -28.93 39.13
N SER A 348 -34.80 -29.00 38.95
CA SER A 348 -35.43 -30.09 38.16
C SER A 348 -34.94 -30.08 36.71
N ARG A 349 -34.91 -31.25 36.05
CA ARG A 349 -34.54 -31.36 34.62
C ARG A 349 -35.38 -30.44 33.72
N LYS A 350 -36.67 -30.24 34.07
CA LYS A 350 -37.55 -29.31 33.36
C LYS A 350 -37.05 -27.86 33.49
N CYS A 351 -36.66 -27.44 34.69
CA CYS A 351 -36.09 -26.10 34.92
C CYS A 351 -34.75 -25.91 34.21
N GLN A 352 -33.89 -26.93 34.18
CA GLN A 352 -32.62 -26.89 33.43
C GLN A 352 -32.88 -26.60 31.94
N GLY A 353 -33.82 -27.35 31.32
CA GLY A 353 -34.18 -27.12 29.92
C GLY A 353 -34.76 -25.73 29.65
N VAL A 354 -35.58 -25.19 30.56
CA VAL A 354 -36.12 -23.82 30.42
C VAL A 354 -35.01 -22.77 30.56
N LEU A 355 -34.07 -22.95 31.49
CA LEU A 355 -32.91 -22.08 31.63
C LEU A 355 -32.04 -22.07 30.37
N GLU A 356 -31.73 -23.24 29.83
CA GLU A 356 -30.96 -23.39 28.58
C GLU A 356 -31.67 -22.73 27.39
N ASN A 357 -33.00 -22.86 27.30
CA ASN A 357 -33.79 -22.18 26.27
C ASN A 357 -33.68 -20.65 26.39
N HIS A 358 -33.84 -20.09 27.59
CA HIS A 358 -33.65 -18.64 27.80
C HIS A 358 -32.23 -18.18 27.48
N LEU A 359 -31.23 -19.01 27.82
CA LEU A 359 -29.85 -18.73 27.44
C LEU A 359 -29.69 -18.71 25.92
N ASN A 360 -30.27 -19.67 25.19
CA ASN A 360 -30.21 -19.68 23.72
C ASN A 360 -30.91 -18.47 23.09
N PHE A 361 -32.07 -18.03 23.61
CA PHE A 361 -32.69 -16.78 23.16
C PHE A 361 -31.77 -15.58 23.36
N LEU A 362 -31.14 -15.48 24.54
CA LEU A 362 -30.15 -14.43 24.81
C LEU A 362 -28.97 -14.51 23.83
N LYS A 363 -28.45 -15.72 23.54
CA LYS A 363 -27.35 -15.91 22.59
C LYS A 363 -27.71 -15.42 21.18
N GLU A 364 -28.94 -15.65 20.72
CA GLU A 364 -29.42 -15.14 19.43
C GLU A 364 -29.54 -13.62 19.43
N ASP A 365 -30.09 -13.02 20.49
CA ASP A 365 -30.21 -11.56 20.62
C ASP A 365 -28.84 -10.86 20.60
N LEU A 366 -27.79 -11.51 21.13
CA LEU A 366 -26.45 -10.91 21.22
C LEU A 366 -25.71 -10.87 19.87
N LYS A 367 -26.07 -11.69 18.88
CA LYS A 367 -25.40 -11.76 17.57
C LYS A 367 -25.35 -10.41 16.87
N GLN A 368 -26.43 -9.64 16.95
CA GLN A 368 -26.54 -8.31 16.32
C GLN A 368 -25.46 -7.32 16.79
N PHE A 369 -24.90 -7.51 17.99
CA PHE A 369 -23.89 -6.60 18.53
C PHE A 369 -22.49 -6.87 17.97
N VAL A 370 -22.22 -8.10 17.53
CA VAL A 370 -20.93 -8.51 16.97
C VAL A 370 -20.94 -8.59 15.44
N GLU A 371 -22.11 -8.59 14.80
CA GLU A 371 -22.26 -8.63 13.35
C GLU A 371 -21.36 -7.62 12.60
N PRO A 372 -21.29 -6.32 12.99
CA PRO A 372 -20.39 -5.37 12.32
C PRO A 372 -18.91 -5.75 12.41
N LEU A 373 -18.49 -6.42 13.49
CA LEU A 373 -17.12 -6.86 13.71
C LEU A 373 -16.76 -8.07 12.82
N MET A 374 -17.75 -8.88 12.43
CA MET A 374 -17.58 -10.10 11.64
C MET A 374 -17.59 -9.88 10.13
N LYS A 375 -17.82 -8.64 9.67
CA LYS A 375 -17.66 -8.27 8.25
C LYS A 375 -16.22 -8.49 7.81
N CYS A 376 -16.01 -9.20 6.70
CA CYS A 376 -14.69 -9.41 6.12
C CYS A 376 -14.49 -8.50 4.92
N ASN A 377 -13.55 -7.56 5.00
CA ASN A 377 -13.19 -6.65 3.90
C ASN A 377 -11.96 -7.12 3.10
N LEU A 378 -11.43 -8.30 3.42
CA LEU A 378 -10.30 -8.93 2.73
C LEU A 378 -10.75 -9.65 1.46
N GLN A 379 -9.87 -9.75 0.47
CA GLN A 379 -10.09 -10.47 -0.79
C GLN A 379 -9.59 -11.93 -0.74
N VAL A 380 -8.82 -12.29 0.30
CA VAL A 380 -8.36 -13.67 0.48
C VAL A 380 -9.55 -14.63 0.61
N ASP A 381 -9.50 -15.73 -0.14
CA ASP A 381 -10.48 -16.80 -0.06
C ASP A 381 -10.34 -17.54 1.28
N ARG A 382 -11.40 -17.45 2.09
CA ARG A 382 -11.47 -18.02 3.44
C ARG A 382 -11.51 -19.54 3.46
N ASN A 383 -11.91 -20.19 2.35
CA ASN A 383 -11.92 -21.65 2.26
C ASN A 383 -10.51 -22.22 2.13
N SER A 384 -9.61 -21.45 1.49
CA SER A 384 -8.24 -21.88 1.23
C SER A 384 -7.19 -21.19 2.12
N PHE A 385 -7.58 -20.19 2.91
CA PHE A 385 -6.72 -19.55 3.90
C PHE A 385 -7.52 -19.12 5.13
N GLU A 386 -7.13 -19.63 6.30
CA GLU A 386 -7.85 -19.39 7.54
C GLU A 386 -7.50 -18.01 8.13
N VAL A 387 -8.50 -17.13 8.23
CA VAL A 387 -8.38 -15.80 8.84
C VAL A 387 -8.91 -15.85 10.28
N LYS A 388 -8.01 -15.68 11.26
CA LYS A 388 -8.31 -15.68 12.72
C LYS A 388 -8.13 -14.32 13.37
N TRP A 389 -8.54 -13.26 12.69
CA TRP A 389 -8.46 -11.89 13.20
C TRP A 389 -9.60 -11.07 12.62
N LEU A 390 -9.87 -9.92 13.23
CA LEU A 390 -10.90 -8.99 12.77
C LEU A 390 -10.49 -8.34 11.45
N ALA A 391 -11.35 -8.48 10.45
CA ALA A 391 -11.12 -8.01 9.07
C ALA A 391 -12.15 -6.94 8.64
N CYS A 392 -12.88 -6.34 9.59
CA CYS A 392 -13.95 -5.38 9.34
C CYS A 392 -13.46 -3.94 9.14
N THR A 393 -12.16 -3.70 9.23
CA THR A 393 -11.56 -2.36 9.04
C THR A 393 -11.91 -1.79 7.67
N GLU A 394 -12.45 -0.57 7.64
CA GLU A 394 -12.76 0.13 6.40
C GLU A 394 -11.64 1.11 6.04
N VAL A 395 -11.16 1.01 4.80
CA VAL A 395 -10.09 1.85 4.25
C VAL A 395 -10.71 2.86 3.29
N ARG A 396 -10.58 4.15 3.61
CA ARG A 396 -11.11 5.29 2.87
C ARG A 396 -10.06 5.89 1.93
N PRO A 397 -10.45 6.69 0.93
CA PRO A 397 -9.49 7.38 0.06
C PRO A 397 -8.47 8.27 0.81
N THR A 398 -8.87 8.85 1.93
CA THR A 398 -8.00 9.68 2.79
C THR A 398 -6.96 8.86 3.55
N ASP A 399 -7.11 7.53 3.61
CA ASP A 399 -6.17 6.65 4.30
C ASP A 399 -4.98 6.25 3.41
N TYR A 400 -4.97 6.59 2.12
CA TYR A 400 -3.81 6.36 1.24
C TYR A 400 -2.79 7.50 1.40
N PRO A 401 -1.54 7.22 1.84
CA PRO A 401 -0.55 8.25 2.13
C PRO A 401 -0.26 9.21 0.96
N TRP A 402 -0.31 8.71 -0.27
CA TRP A 402 -0.06 9.48 -1.50
C TRP A 402 -1.28 10.26 -2.02
N MET A 403 -2.48 9.98 -1.49
CA MET A 403 -3.68 10.78 -1.80
C MET A 403 -3.93 11.87 -0.77
N ALA A 404 -3.60 11.61 0.50
CA ALA A 404 -3.72 12.60 1.57
C ALA A 404 -2.91 13.88 1.26
N SER A 405 -1.67 13.72 0.80
CA SER A 405 -0.83 14.86 0.38
C SER A 405 -1.38 15.64 -0.81
N ALA A 406 -2.07 14.96 -1.74
CA ALA A 406 -2.69 15.62 -2.89
C ALA A 406 -3.93 16.44 -2.50
N LEU A 407 -4.68 15.96 -1.48
CA LEU A 407 -5.84 16.66 -0.94
C LEU A 407 -5.43 17.86 -0.07
N GLU A 408 -4.37 17.73 0.73
CA GLU A 408 -3.78 18.83 1.50
C GLU A 408 -3.23 19.93 0.58
N GLY A 409 -2.51 19.57 -0.49
CA GLY A 409 -2.03 20.55 -1.48
C GLY A 409 -3.15 21.22 -2.28
N ALA A 410 -4.23 20.50 -2.58
CA ALA A 410 -5.41 21.08 -3.23
C ALA A 410 -6.20 22.02 -2.32
N ALA A 411 -6.24 21.76 -1.01
CA ALA A 411 -6.87 22.64 -0.03
C ALA A 411 -6.07 23.93 0.17
N ALA A 412 -4.74 23.83 0.32
CA ALA A 412 -3.85 25.00 0.44
C ALA A 412 -3.90 25.90 -0.81
N GLY A 413 -3.89 25.30 -2.02
CA GLY A 413 -4.02 26.06 -3.26
C GLY A 413 -5.42 26.66 -3.50
N ALA A 414 -6.45 26.19 -2.78
CA ALA A 414 -7.77 26.81 -2.81
C ALA A 414 -7.89 28.00 -1.85
N GLU A 415 -7.18 27.96 -0.72
CA GLU A 415 -7.08 29.10 0.22
C GLU A 415 -6.26 30.25 -0.39
N GLU A 416 -5.10 29.99 -1.00
CA GLU A 416 -4.31 31.04 -1.70
C GLU A 416 -5.10 31.72 -2.83
N ARG A 417 -5.91 30.95 -3.58
CA ARG A 417 -6.74 31.49 -4.66
C ARG A 417 -7.93 32.31 -4.16
N SER A 418 -8.32 32.15 -2.91
CA SER A 418 -9.37 32.96 -2.27
C SER A 418 -8.83 34.28 -1.70
N GLU A 419 -7.55 34.32 -1.33
CA GLU A 419 -6.86 35.53 -0.87
C GLU A 419 -6.46 36.45 -2.05
N GLU A 420 -6.08 35.90 -3.20
CA GLU A 420 -5.79 36.70 -4.42
C GLU A 420 -7.04 37.43 -4.97
N VAL A 421 -8.23 36.88 -4.79
CA VAL A 421 -9.49 37.48 -5.30
C VAL A 421 -10.01 38.61 -4.40
N CYS A 422 -9.53 38.72 -3.16
CA CYS A 422 -9.95 39.79 -2.24
C CYS A 422 -9.06 41.05 -2.32
N GLY A 423 -8.05 41.08 -3.21
CA GLY A 423 -7.09 42.18 -3.34
C GLY A 423 -7.34 43.17 -4.48
N GLU A 424 -8.34 42.97 -5.33
CA GLU A 424 -8.72 43.94 -6.36
C GLU A 424 -9.75 44.92 -5.78
N GLU A 425 -9.25 46.07 -5.31
CA GLU A 425 -10.03 47.22 -4.85
C GLU A 425 -11.01 47.70 -5.94
N VAL A 426 -12.29 47.76 -5.58
CA VAL A 426 -13.35 48.37 -6.39
C VAL A 426 -13.27 49.89 -6.21
N GLU A 427 -12.78 50.60 -7.23
CA GLU A 427 -13.00 52.05 -7.35
C GLU A 427 -14.49 52.29 -7.67
N GLU A 428 -15.24 52.77 -6.69
CA GLU A 428 -16.63 53.22 -6.86
C GLU A 428 -16.66 54.59 -7.57
N GLU A 429 -17.19 54.61 -8.80
CA GLU A 429 -17.59 55.83 -9.50
C GLU A 429 -18.89 56.39 -8.90
N GLU A 430 -18.83 57.58 -8.32
CA GLU A 430 -20.01 58.37 -7.93
C GLU A 430 -20.71 58.94 -9.18
N GLU A 431 -21.90 58.43 -9.51
CA GLU A 431 -22.80 59.07 -10.48
C GLU A 431 -23.85 59.96 -9.78
N ASP A 432 -23.77 61.25 -10.08
CA ASP A 432 -24.73 62.32 -9.82
C ASP A 432 -26.13 61.99 -10.38
N VAL A 433 -27.17 62.09 -9.54
CA VAL A 433 -28.57 62.03 -9.98
C VAL A 433 -29.24 63.38 -9.77
N SER A 434 -29.40 64.12 -10.87
CA SER A 434 -30.34 65.24 -11.00
C SER A 434 -31.45 64.89 -11.99
N ASN A 435 -32.60 64.44 -11.46
CA ASN A 435 -33.99 64.88 -11.74
C ASN A 435 -35.02 63.83 -11.34
#